data_AF-A0A7X3S3T1-F1
#
_entry.id   AF-A0A7X3S3T1-F1
#
_cell.length_a   1.000
_cell.length_b   1.000
_cell.length_c   1.000
_cell.angle_alpha   90.00
_cell.angle_beta   90.00
_cell.angle_gamma   90.00
#
_symmetry.space_group_name_H-M   'P 1'
#
loop_
_entity.id
_entity.type
_entity.pdbx_description
1 polymer ?
#
loop_
_entity_poly.entity_id
_entity_poly.type
_entity_poly.pdbx_seq_one_letter_code
_entity_poly.pdbx_strand_id
1 'polypeptide(L)'
;MPGSIDGHDACGVVGSLPPVVYGGTITSVPTIHFDGTPASPQHSPHVPAPASALATLNADAVALNADQINQHLGTALVPMTFYAEGGLFPQPQGIRFQQTRGFGILLVNGNATLEGEVQWDGMILVSGTLFLNGQGSGIVIRGAVWAGEIDQPTGPLTVQYDSCRLKAALLSLPTRVRTWREIF
;
A
#
# COMPACT_ATOMS: atom_id res chain seq x y z
N MET A 1 5.16 3.55 -20.69
CA MET A 1 6.48 3.29 -20.07
C MET A 1 6.38 1.97 -19.32
N PRO A 2 7.42 1.12 -19.30
CA PRO A 2 7.43 -0.05 -18.43
C PRO A 2 7.28 0.41 -16.97
N GLY A 3 6.61 -0.39 -16.14
CA GLY A 3 6.46 -0.07 -14.74
C GLY A 3 7.79 -0.13 -13.98
N SER A 4 7.87 0.50 -12.81
CA SER A 4 9.04 0.44 -11.93
C SER A 4 8.65 0.21 -10.46
N ILE A 5 9.45 -0.56 -9.75
CA ILE A 5 9.38 -0.71 -8.29
C ILE A 5 10.78 -0.45 -7.75
N ASP A 6 10.92 0.59 -6.95
CA ASP A 6 12.21 1.07 -6.44
C ASP A 6 12.22 1.09 -4.90
N GLY A 7 13.18 0.35 -4.34
CA GLY A 7 13.45 0.27 -2.90
C GLY A 7 14.42 1.35 -2.38
N HIS A 8 14.96 2.22 -3.24
CA HIS A 8 15.70 3.40 -2.79
C HIS A 8 14.76 4.37 -2.08
N ASP A 9 15.20 4.87 -0.93
CA ASP A 9 14.44 5.90 -0.23
C ASP A 9 14.52 7.22 -0.98
N ALA A 10 13.39 7.65 -1.55
CA ALA A 10 13.26 8.96 -2.19
C ALA A 10 13.55 10.12 -1.22
N CYS A 11 13.41 9.90 0.09
CA CYS A 11 13.78 10.89 1.09
C CYS A 11 15.27 10.87 1.47
N GLY A 12 16.02 9.83 1.11
CA GLY A 12 17.45 9.70 1.42
C GLY A 12 17.77 9.56 2.91
N VAL A 13 16.80 9.19 3.75
CA VAL A 13 16.97 9.03 5.21
C VAL A 13 17.26 7.58 5.56
N VAL A 14 16.58 6.65 4.91
CA VAL A 14 16.73 5.21 5.10
C VAL A 14 17.64 4.65 4.01
N GLY A 15 18.46 3.66 4.36
CA GLY A 15 19.29 2.95 3.38
C GLY A 15 18.42 2.25 2.31
N SER A 16 18.99 2.03 1.13
CA SER A 16 18.30 1.34 0.05
C SER A 16 17.85 -0.06 0.49
N LEU A 17 16.56 -0.36 0.25
CA LEU A 17 15.92 -1.63 0.57
C LEU A 17 15.76 -2.47 -0.70
N PRO A 18 15.50 -3.78 -0.57
CA PRO A 18 15.02 -4.55 -1.70
C PRO A 18 13.66 -3.99 -2.19
N PRO A 19 13.42 -3.93 -3.52
CA PRO A 19 12.18 -3.38 -4.06
C PRO A 19 10.93 -4.19 -3.70
N VAL A 20 11.09 -5.50 -3.54
CA VAL A 20 10.02 -6.43 -3.16
C VAL A 20 10.57 -7.47 -2.21
N VAL A 21 9.80 -7.77 -1.16
CA VAL A 21 10.04 -8.92 -0.28
C VAL A 21 8.78 -9.78 -0.27
N TYR A 22 8.91 -11.09 -0.49
CA TYR A 22 7.78 -12.00 -0.62
C TYR A 22 8.00 -13.31 0.15
N GLY A 23 6.94 -13.86 0.73
CA GLY A 23 6.99 -15.15 1.44
C GLY A 23 6.52 -16.35 0.62
N GLY A 24 5.70 -16.12 -0.40
CA GLY A 24 5.09 -17.15 -1.25
C GLY A 24 5.85 -17.43 -2.55
N THR A 25 5.11 -17.86 -3.57
CA THR A 25 5.62 -18.08 -4.93
C THR A 25 5.36 -16.89 -5.83
N ILE A 26 6.31 -16.54 -6.69
CA ILE A 26 6.11 -15.57 -7.78
C ILE A 26 5.71 -16.35 -9.03
N THR A 27 4.51 -16.11 -9.55
CA THR A 27 3.96 -16.82 -10.71
C THR A 27 4.16 -16.06 -12.03
N SER A 28 4.31 -14.74 -11.98
CA SER A 28 4.78 -13.94 -13.11
C SER A 28 5.41 -12.64 -12.61
N VAL A 29 6.47 -12.22 -13.29
CA VAL A 29 7.05 -10.88 -13.13
C VAL A 29 6.78 -10.17 -14.45
N PRO A 30 5.93 -9.13 -14.50
CA PRO A 30 5.76 -8.35 -15.72
C PRO A 30 7.11 -7.72 -16.12
N THR A 31 7.17 -7.07 -17.28
CA THR A 31 8.26 -6.16 -17.64
C THR A 31 8.27 -4.92 -16.74
N ILE A 32 8.54 -5.13 -15.44
CA ILE A 32 8.75 -4.12 -14.42
C ILE A 32 10.25 -4.03 -14.18
N HIS A 33 10.74 -2.80 -14.10
CA HIS A 33 12.10 -2.52 -13.67
C HIS A 33 12.17 -2.50 -12.13
N PHE A 34 13.07 -3.29 -11.57
CA PHE A 34 13.33 -3.33 -10.14
C PHE A 34 14.61 -2.58 -9.84
N ASP A 35 14.56 -1.67 -8.87
CA ASP A 35 15.74 -0.98 -8.37
C ASP A 35 15.77 -1.01 -6.83
N GLY A 36 16.95 -0.93 -6.24
CA GLY A 36 17.13 -1.06 -4.79
C GLY A 36 18.35 -1.88 -4.40
N THR A 37 18.45 -2.23 -3.13
CA THR A 37 19.58 -3.01 -2.60
C THR A 37 19.10 -4.22 -1.81
N PRO A 38 19.19 -5.44 -2.37
CA PRO A 38 19.50 -5.78 -3.77
C PRO A 38 18.40 -5.36 -4.75
N ALA A 39 18.76 -5.09 -6.02
CA ALA A 39 17.86 -4.65 -7.10
C ALA A 39 17.01 -5.78 -7.70
N SER A 40 16.56 -6.73 -6.88
CA SER A 40 15.70 -7.83 -7.29
C SER A 40 14.78 -8.26 -6.15
N PRO A 41 13.59 -8.82 -6.46
CA PRO A 41 12.70 -9.36 -5.44
C PRO A 41 13.41 -10.39 -4.54
N GLN A 42 13.21 -10.28 -3.23
CA GLN A 42 13.82 -11.14 -2.22
C GLN A 42 12.79 -12.05 -1.57
N HIS A 43 13.11 -13.34 -1.51
CA HIS A 43 12.28 -14.30 -0.76
C HIS A 43 12.60 -14.22 0.73
N SER A 44 11.57 -14.18 1.57
CA SER A 44 11.70 -14.30 3.02
C SER A 44 10.53 -15.11 3.59
N PRO A 45 10.77 -16.25 4.25
CA PRO A 45 9.69 -17.05 4.85
C PRO A 45 9.03 -16.37 6.06
N HIS A 46 9.53 -15.21 6.50
CA HIS A 46 9.09 -14.50 7.69
C HIS A 46 8.30 -13.22 7.37
N VAL A 47 7.77 -13.08 6.15
CA VAL A 47 6.87 -11.95 5.83
C VAL A 47 5.60 -12.11 6.67
N PRO A 48 5.30 -11.18 7.61
CA PRO A 48 4.11 -11.30 8.43
C PRO A 48 2.85 -11.16 7.55
N ALA A 49 1.72 -11.69 8.03
CA ALA A 49 0.45 -11.49 7.34
C ALA A 49 -0.10 -10.07 7.60
N PRO A 50 -0.50 -9.30 6.57
CA PRO A 50 -1.04 -7.94 6.74
C PRO A 50 -2.28 -7.89 7.64
N ALA A 51 -3.08 -8.97 7.68
CA ALA A 51 -4.28 -9.09 8.53
C ALA A 51 -4.00 -8.81 10.01
N SER A 52 -2.83 -9.20 10.52
CA SER A 52 -2.43 -8.96 11.92
C SER A 52 -2.15 -7.48 12.22
N ALA A 53 -1.64 -6.72 11.24
CA ALA A 53 -1.37 -5.30 11.36
C ALA A 53 -2.67 -4.47 11.30
N LEU A 54 -3.62 -4.89 10.46
CA LEU A 54 -4.91 -4.22 10.27
C LEU A 54 -5.71 -4.06 11.57
N ALA A 55 -5.74 -5.10 12.41
CA ALA A 55 -6.46 -5.08 13.69
C ALA A 55 -5.91 -4.06 14.70
N THR A 56 -4.67 -3.61 14.54
CA THR A 56 -4.06 -2.61 15.42
C THR A 56 -4.20 -1.19 14.87
N LEU A 57 -4.27 -1.06 13.54
CA LEU A 57 -4.21 0.23 12.84
C LEU A 57 -5.58 0.83 12.52
N ASN A 58 -6.67 0.05 12.64
CA ASN A 58 -8.01 0.53 12.28
C ASN A 58 -8.72 1.36 13.36
N ALA A 59 -8.16 1.46 14.57
CA ALA A 59 -8.67 2.35 15.61
C ALA A 59 -8.54 3.81 15.12
N ASP A 60 -9.67 4.48 14.93
CA ASP A 60 -9.79 5.85 14.39
C ASP A 60 -9.63 6.01 12.87
N ALA A 61 -9.65 4.92 12.11
CA ALA A 61 -9.66 5.00 10.66
C ALA A 61 -11.02 5.49 10.12
N VAL A 62 -10.98 6.34 9.08
CA VAL A 62 -12.17 6.77 8.34
C VAL A 62 -12.68 5.59 7.51
N ALA A 63 -13.90 5.14 7.81
CA ALA A 63 -14.51 4.03 7.10
C ALA A 63 -14.87 4.40 5.64
N LEU A 64 -14.45 3.55 4.70
CA LEU A 64 -14.78 3.60 3.29
C LEU A 64 -15.81 2.50 2.99
N ASN A 65 -17.03 2.90 2.67
CA ASN A 65 -18.17 1.98 2.47
C ASN A 65 -18.64 1.92 1.01
N ALA A 66 -17.90 2.53 0.09
CA ALA A 66 -18.21 2.58 -1.33
C ALA A 66 -16.91 2.68 -2.15
N ASP A 67 -17.02 2.45 -3.46
CA ASP A 67 -15.93 2.71 -4.39
C ASP A 67 -15.47 4.17 -4.31
N GLN A 68 -14.16 4.36 -4.40
CA GLN A 68 -13.52 5.68 -4.38
C GLN A 68 -13.22 6.08 -5.82
N ILE A 69 -14.14 6.82 -6.42
CA ILE A 69 -14.04 7.27 -7.81
C ILE A 69 -13.95 8.80 -7.85
N ASN A 70 -12.91 9.32 -8.51
CA ASN A 70 -12.63 10.77 -8.60
C ASN A 70 -12.51 11.45 -7.21
N GLN A 71 -11.90 10.75 -6.25
CA GLN A 71 -11.79 11.22 -4.87
C GLN A 71 -10.42 11.81 -4.55
N HIS A 72 -10.39 12.71 -3.57
CA HIS A 72 -9.18 13.19 -2.92
C HIS A 72 -9.20 12.83 -1.44
N LEU A 73 -8.35 11.89 -1.05
CA LEU A 73 -8.36 11.23 0.26
C LEU A 73 -7.16 11.66 1.11
N GLY A 74 -7.34 12.69 1.93
CA GLY A 74 -6.25 13.23 2.75
C GLY A 74 -5.28 14.09 1.95
N THR A 75 -4.40 14.79 2.67
CA THR A 75 -3.40 15.67 2.06
C THR A 75 -2.07 15.56 2.80
N ALA A 76 -1.00 16.10 2.23
CA ALA A 76 0.30 16.13 2.90
C ALA A 76 0.29 16.91 4.23
N LEU A 77 -0.63 17.85 4.42
CA LEU A 77 -0.79 18.62 5.67
C LEU A 77 -1.73 17.92 6.67
N VAL A 78 -2.64 17.10 6.16
CA VAL A 78 -3.64 16.37 6.95
C VAL A 78 -3.68 14.93 6.45
N PRO A 79 -2.64 14.13 6.77
CA PRO A 79 -2.63 12.70 6.46
C PRO A 79 -3.77 12.01 7.22
N MET A 80 -4.45 11.06 6.58
CA MET A 80 -5.55 10.32 7.21
C MET A 80 -5.35 8.81 7.08
N THR A 81 -5.92 8.08 8.04
CA THR A 81 -6.03 6.62 7.95
C THR A 81 -7.43 6.26 7.44
N PHE A 82 -7.50 5.46 6.39
CA PHE A 82 -8.74 5.00 5.77
C PHE A 82 -8.87 3.49 5.93
N TYR A 83 -10.08 3.01 6.20
CA TYR A 83 -10.36 1.60 6.38
C TYR A 83 -11.52 1.13 5.51
N ALA A 84 -11.31 0.07 4.74
CA ALA A 84 -12.35 -0.60 3.96
C ALA A 84 -12.50 -2.06 4.40
N GLU A 85 -13.74 -2.47 4.67
CA GLU A 85 -14.08 -3.86 4.97
C GLU A 85 -14.49 -4.58 3.68
N GLY A 86 -13.66 -5.49 3.19
CA GLY A 86 -13.82 -6.17 1.91
C GLY A 86 -15.13 -6.92 1.76
N GLY A 87 -15.68 -7.45 2.87
CA GLY A 87 -16.98 -8.14 2.88
C GLY A 87 -18.18 -7.24 2.57
N LEU A 88 -18.01 -5.92 2.48
CA LEU A 88 -19.07 -4.97 2.16
C LEU A 88 -19.22 -4.69 0.66
N PHE A 89 -18.30 -5.17 -0.18
CA PHE A 89 -18.25 -4.84 -1.60
C PHE A 89 -18.84 -5.97 -2.47
N PRO A 90 -19.74 -5.66 -3.42
CA PRO A 90 -20.43 -6.68 -4.22
C PRO A 90 -19.54 -7.36 -5.26
N GLN A 91 -18.33 -6.84 -5.50
CA GLN A 91 -17.39 -7.39 -6.48
C GLN A 91 -16.35 -8.29 -5.82
N PRO A 92 -15.92 -9.37 -6.49
CA PRO A 92 -14.89 -10.27 -5.96
C PRO A 92 -13.53 -9.59 -5.77
N GLN A 93 -13.32 -8.46 -6.45
CA GLN A 93 -12.10 -7.66 -6.40
C GLN A 93 -12.09 -6.66 -5.23
N GLY A 94 -13.17 -6.59 -4.45
CA GLY A 94 -13.28 -5.75 -3.26
C GLY A 94 -13.48 -4.27 -3.58
N ILE A 95 -12.97 -3.38 -2.71
CA ILE A 95 -13.12 -1.93 -2.89
C ILE A 95 -12.31 -1.45 -4.09
N ARG A 96 -12.91 -0.60 -4.92
CA ARG A 96 -12.23 -0.02 -6.09
C ARG A 96 -11.85 1.43 -5.87
N PHE A 97 -10.63 1.77 -6.27
CA PHE A 97 -10.09 3.13 -6.36
C PHE A 97 -9.84 3.46 -7.82
N GLN A 98 -10.50 4.51 -8.32
CA GLN A 98 -10.36 4.95 -9.70
C GLN A 98 -10.22 6.47 -9.77
N GLN A 99 -9.25 6.97 -10.54
CA GLN A 99 -9.01 8.41 -10.68
C GLN A 99 -8.84 9.10 -9.29
N THR A 100 -8.19 8.41 -8.36
CA THR A 100 -8.16 8.79 -6.94
C THR A 100 -6.77 9.17 -6.51
N ARG A 101 -6.67 10.23 -5.72
CA ARG A 101 -5.42 10.66 -5.10
C ARG A 101 -5.56 10.59 -3.59
N GLY A 102 -4.61 9.99 -2.89
CA GLY A 102 -4.65 9.91 -1.45
C GLY A 102 -3.31 10.13 -0.77
N PHE A 103 -3.39 10.54 0.50
CA PHE A 103 -2.25 10.76 1.38
C PHE A 103 -2.53 10.21 2.77
N GLY A 104 -1.72 9.26 3.20
CA GLY A 104 -1.83 8.64 4.53
C GLY A 104 -1.78 7.12 4.46
N ILE A 105 -2.61 6.46 5.28
CA ILE A 105 -2.63 5.01 5.42
C ILE A 105 -3.93 4.46 4.86
N LEU A 106 -3.85 3.57 3.88
CA LEU A 106 -4.99 2.82 3.37
C LEU A 106 -4.95 1.41 3.97
N LEU A 107 -6.01 1.04 4.67
CA LEU A 107 -6.22 -0.25 5.28
C LEU A 107 -7.39 -0.94 4.59
N VAL A 108 -7.16 -2.11 3.99
CA VAL A 108 -8.23 -2.90 3.37
C VAL A 108 -8.23 -4.30 3.98
N ASN A 109 -9.30 -4.63 4.71
CA ASN A 109 -9.55 -5.98 5.16
C ASN A 109 -10.28 -6.78 4.06
N GLY A 110 -9.55 -7.27 3.08
CA GLY A 110 -10.05 -8.03 1.95
C GLY A 110 -9.29 -7.67 0.69
N ASN A 111 -9.96 -7.68 -0.45
CA ASN A 111 -9.37 -7.35 -1.74
C ASN A 111 -9.51 -5.85 -2.04
N ALA A 112 -8.59 -5.32 -2.85
CA ALA A 112 -8.65 -3.94 -3.34
C ALA A 112 -8.22 -3.87 -4.81
N THR A 113 -8.86 -2.98 -5.57
CA THR A 113 -8.50 -2.68 -6.96
C THR A 113 -8.09 -1.23 -7.10
N LEU A 114 -6.87 -0.98 -7.59
CA LEU A 114 -6.47 0.33 -8.08
C LEU A 114 -6.59 0.34 -9.61
N GLU A 115 -7.40 1.23 -10.16
CA GLU A 115 -7.73 1.28 -11.59
C GLU A 115 -7.55 2.69 -12.17
N GLY A 116 -6.97 2.79 -13.36
CA GLY A 116 -6.82 4.07 -14.07
C GLY A 116 -5.66 4.91 -13.54
N GLU A 117 -5.92 6.19 -13.28
CA GLU A 117 -4.96 7.11 -12.63
C GLU A 117 -5.16 7.07 -11.11
N VAL A 118 -4.26 6.40 -10.39
CA VAL A 118 -4.29 6.39 -8.92
C VAL A 118 -2.96 6.88 -8.39
N GLN A 119 -3.00 7.83 -7.46
CA GLN A 119 -1.82 8.32 -6.76
C GLN A 119 -1.98 8.10 -5.26
N TRP A 120 -0.99 7.48 -4.62
CA TRP A 120 -1.01 7.31 -3.17
C TRP A 120 0.34 7.67 -2.56
N ASP A 121 0.34 8.64 -1.66
CA ASP A 121 1.50 9.01 -0.86
C ASP A 121 1.32 8.46 0.57
N GLY A 122 2.09 7.44 0.94
CA GLY A 122 2.03 6.82 2.26
C GLY A 122 1.98 5.29 2.21
N MET A 123 1.18 4.67 3.08
CA MET A 123 1.15 3.22 3.24
C MET A 123 -0.15 2.61 2.72
N ILE A 124 -0.05 1.50 2.00
CA ILE A 124 -1.20 0.68 1.59
C ILE A 124 -1.04 -0.72 2.21
N LEU A 125 -2.02 -1.14 3.01
CA LEU A 125 -2.12 -2.49 3.55
C LEU A 125 -3.40 -3.16 3.06
N VAL A 126 -3.27 -4.34 2.47
CA VAL A 126 -4.39 -5.14 1.94
C VAL A 126 -4.25 -6.56 2.47
N SER A 127 -5.23 -7.08 3.22
CA SER A 127 -5.13 -8.46 3.75
C SER A 127 -5.29 -9.53 2.67
N GLY A 128 -6.04 -9.23 1.60
CA GLY A 128 -6.26 -10.12 0.46
C GLY A 128 -5.39 -9.75 -0.75
N THR A 129 -6.01 -9.86 -1.93
CA THR A 129 -5.37 -9.58 -3.22
C THR A 129 -5.49 -8.10 -3.58
N LEU A 130 -4.36 -7.50 -3.95
CA LEU A 130 -4.28 -6.17 -4.53
C LEU A 130 -4.19 -6.26 -6.06
N PHE A 131 -5.21 -5.76 -6.74
CA PHE A 131 -5.27 -5.68 -8.20
C PHE A 131 -4.78 -4.31 -8.67
N LEU A 132 -3.82 -4.28 -9.59
CA LEU A 132 -3.18 -3.05 -10.08
C LEU A 132 -3.39 -2.91 -11.59
N ASN A 133 -4.32 -2.05 -12.00
CA ASN A 133 -4.75 -1.86 -13.39
C ASN A 133 -4.56 -0.40 -13.84
N GLY A 134 -3.32 -0.01 -14.14
CA GLY A 134 -2.98 1.36 -14.54
C GLY A 134 -3.46 1.72 -15.95
N GLN A 135 -4.02 2.92 -16.12
CA GLN A 135 -4.33 3.50 -17.44
C GLN A 135 -3.93 4.99 -17.49
N GLY A 136 -3.69 5.54 -18.68
CA GLY A 136 -3.29 6.93 -18.83
C GLY A 136 -1.95 7.23 -18.15
N SER A 137 -1.95 8.08 -17.13
CA SER A 137 -0.77 8.38 -16.29
C SER A 137 -0.38 7.23 -15.36
N GLY A 138 -1.27 6.26 -15.17
CA GLY A 138 -1.02 5.01 -14.43
C GLY A 138 -1.17 5.13 -12.92
N ILE A 139 -0.69 4.10 -12.24
CA ILE A 139 -0.69 4.03 -10.78
C ILE A 139 0.67 4.49 -10.26
N VAL A 140 0.67 5.45 -9.34
CA VAL A 140 1.89 5.98 -8.71
C VAL A 140 1.74 5.88 -7.20
N ILE A 141 2.59 5.08 -6.57
CA ILE A 141 2.63 4.90 -5.13
C ILE A 141 3.98 5.40 -4.61
N ARG A 142 3.96 6.33 -3.67
CA ARG A 142 5.15 6.85 -2.98
C ARG A 142 5.06 6.52 -1.50
N GLY A 143 5.81 5.51 -1.08
CA GLY A 143 5.76 4.96 0.27
C GLY A 143 5.88 3.45 0.23
N ALA A 144 4.96 2.72 0.86
CA ALA A 144 5.06 1.26 0.94
C ALA A 144 3.72 0.57 0.69
N VAL A 145 3.81 -0.61 0.07
CA VAL A 145 2.67 -1.50 -0.18
C VAL A 145 2.93 -2.82 0.54
N TRP A 146 1.93 -3.30 1.26
CA TRP A 146 1.93 -4.62 1.88
C TRP A 146 0.59 -5.30 1.62
N ALA A 147 0.61 -6.31 0.75
CA ALA A 147 -0.57 -7.08 0.39
C ALA A 147 -0.39 -8.55 0.75
N GLY A 148 -1.49 -9.28 0.96
CA GLY A 148 -1.48 -10.73 1.08
C GLY A 148 -1.06 -11.39 -0.23
N GLU A 149 -1.59 -10.85 -1.33
CA GLU A 149 -1.21 -11.19 -2.70
C GLU A 149 -1.24 -9.94 -3.57
N ILE A 150 -0.37 -9.89 -4.58
CA ILE A 150 -0.42 -8.88 -5.64
C ILE A 150 -0.73 -9.64 -6.92
N ASP A 151 -1.88 -9.37 -7.54
CA ASP A 151 -2.19 -9.91 -8.86
C ASP A 151 -1.29 -9.28 -9.92
N GLN A 152 -1.15 -9.94 -11.08
CA GLN A 152 -0.27 -9.48 -12.14
C GLN A 152 -0.61 -8.03 -12.56
N PRO A 153 0.27 -7.04 -12.30
CA PRO A 153 -0.04 -5.66 -12.63
C PRO A 153 -0.20 -5.47 -14.13
N THR A 154 -1.21 -4.71 -14.53
CA THR A 154 -1.47 -4.32 -15.91
C THR A 154 -1.32 -2.81 -16.10
N GLY A 155 -0.69 -2.39 -17.21
CA GLY A 155 -0.48 -0.98 -17.53
C GLY A 155 0.66 -0.30 -16.74
N PRO A 156 0.76 1.05 -16.78
CA PRO A 156 1.83 1.78 -16.12
C PRO A 156 1.68 1.78 -14.59
N LEU A 157 2.74 1.35 -13.91
CA LEU A 157 2.82 1.27 -12.45
C LEU A 157 4.18 1.82 -11.99
N THR A 158 4.19 2.73 -11.03
CA THR A 158 5.40 3.18 -10.35
C THR A 158 5.19 3.06 -8.85
N VAL A 159 6.05 2.28 -8.19
CA VAL A 159 6.14 2.22 -6.74
C VAL A 159 7.52 2.71 -6.34
N GLN A 160 7.57 3.79 -5.57
CA GLN A 160 8.80 4.36 -5.04
C GLN A 160 8.74 4.30 -3.52
N TYR A 161 9.74 3.68 -2.88
CA TYR A 161 9.88 3.78 -1.45
C TYR A 161 10.19 5.22 -1.02
N ASP A 162 9.39 5.76 -0.09
CA ASP A 162 9.57 7.11 0.46
C ASP A 162 9.30 7.10 1.97
N SER A 163 10.38 7.12 2.74
CA SER A 163 10.33 7.06 4.20
C SER A 163 9.71 8.31 4.83
N CYS A 164 9.77 9.46 4.17
CA CYS A 164 9.22 10.71 4.67
C CYS A 164 7.71 10.78 4.49
N ARG A 165 7.20 10.29 3.36
CA ARG A 165 5.75 10.10 3.16
C ARG A 165 5.19 9.07 4.13
N LEU A 166 5.91 7.97 4.35
CA LEU A 166 5.51 6.97 5.35
C LEU A 166 5.51 7.55 6.77
N LYS A 167 6.56 8.28 7.15
CA LYS A 167 6.62 8.95 8.46
C LYS A 167 5.45 9.93 8.63
N ALA A 168 5.18 10.75 7.61
CA ALA A 168 4.04 11.68 7.64
C ALA A 168 2.70 10.93 7.77
N ALA A 169 2.51 9.83 7.04
CA ALA A 169 1.32 9.00 7.15
C ALA A 169 1.16 8.38 8.54
N LEU A 170 2.23 7.86 9.13
CA LEU A 170 2.22 7.24 10.46
C LEU A 170 1.95 8.24 11.59
N LEU A 171 2.26 9.54 11.41
CA LEU A 171 1.88 10.58 12.37
C LEU A 171 0.37 10.75 12.52
N SER A 172 -0.43 10.25 11.58
CA SER A 172 -1.90 10.24 11.69
C SER A 172 -2.43 9.17 12.64
N LEU A 173 -1.61 8.18 13.01
CA LEU A 173 -2.04 7.12 13.92
C LEU A 173 -2.02 7.61 15.37
N PRO A 174 -3.03 7.24 16.18
CA PRO A 174 -2.99 7.52 17.60
C PRO A 174 -1.81 6.78 18.24
N THR A 175 -0.99 7.50 19.00
CA THR A 175 0.08 6.88 19.80
C THR A 175 -0.54 6.01 20.89
N ARG A 176 -0.42 4.68 20.79
CA ARG A 176 -0.85 3.79 21.87
C ARG A 176 0.19 3.81 22.99
N VAL A 177 -0.13 4.48 24.10
CA VAL A 177 0.65 4.38 25.35
C VAL A 177 0.39 2.99 25.93
N ARG A 178 1.38 2.09 25.85
CA ARG A 178 1.36 0.83 26.60
C ARG A 178 1.95 1.06 27.97
N THR A 179 1.24 0.64 29.02
CA THR A 179 1.77 0.69 30.38
C THR A 179 2.66 -0.52 30.64
N TRP A 180 3.65 -0.39 31.53
CA TRP A 180 4.59 -1.47 31.86
C TRP A 180 3.91 -2.80 32.25
N ARG A 181 2.71 -2.74 32.83
CA ARG A 181 1.91 -3.91 33.23
C ARG A 181 1.28 -4.69 32.06
N GLU A 182 1.26 -4.13 30.86
CA GLU A 182 0.80 -4.81 29.64
C GLU A 182 1.94 -5.47 28.86
N ILE A 183 3.18 -5.21 29.26
CA ILE A 183 4.40 -5.72 28.61
C ILE A 183 4.99 -6.89 29.40
N PHE A 184 4.71 -6.98 30.71
CA PHE A 184 5.25 -7.99 31.63
C PHE A 184 4.15 -8.64 32.46
#